data_AF-A0ABD4S5V1-F1
#
_entry.id   AF-A0ABD4S5V1-F1
#
_cell.length_a   1.000
_cell.length_b   1.000
_cell.length_c   1.000
_cell.angle_alpha   90.00
_cell.angle_beta   90.00
_cell.angle_gamma   90.00
#
_symmetry.space_group_name_H-M   'P 1'
#
loop_
_entity.id
_entity.type
_entity.pdbx_description
1 polymer ?
#
loop_
_entity_poly.entity_id
_entity_poly.type
_entity_poly.pdbx_seq_one_letter_code
_entity_poly.pdbx_strand_id
1 'polypeptide(L)'
;MEIWLRQADNAFRFPILPPSFEINGNATINTSNILSIGDIAVFGGVGLKNIEITSLFPSQEYSFCNYNGFPKPYDCVNLIQGWMKEGFILRFIITETNVNFECIIADFNYKEQDCSRDVYFTLSLKEYRRIQISKVNINNDEKLSSEKNVPLTKGFDTKQKTHKVVEGDTLFKIAKKYYGNGDLWQKIYEANKDKIKSPNIIQNGWILIIP
;
A
#
# COMPACT_ATOMS: atom_id res chain seq x y z
N MET A 1 12.95 -11.68 -12.04
CA MET A 1 12.38 -10.34 -11.85
C MET A 1 10.86 -10.37 -12.03
N GLU A 2 10.12 -9.65 -11.17
CA GLU A 2 8.67 -9.55 -11.19
C GLU A 2 8.25 -8.14 -10.77
N ILE A 3 7.15 -7.64 -11.33
CA ILE A 3 6.57 -6.34 -10.95
C ILE A 3 5.19 -6.57 -10.34
N TRP A 4 4.97 -5.92 -9.21
CA TRP A 4 3.75 -6.05 -8.42
C TRP A 4 3.17 -4.68 -8.07
N LEU A 5 1.85 -4.56 -8.18
CA LEU A 5 1.05 -3.52 -7.56
C LEU A 5 0.17 -4.15 -6.48
N ARG A 6 0.30 -3.69 -5.23
CA ARG A 6 -0.44 -4.25 -4.10
C ARG A 6 -1.35 -3.24 -3.46
N GLN A 7 -2.56 -3.67 -3.14
CA GLN A 7 -3.59 -2.94 -2.44
C GLN A 7 -4.21 -3.83 -1.35
N ALA A 8 -3.82 -3.64 -0.09
CA ALA A 8 -4.23 -4.48 1.04
C ALA A 8 -4.16 -6.00 0.70
N ASP A 9 -5.31 -6.62 0.49
CA ASP A 9 -5.47 -8.05 0.18
C ASP A 9 -5.32 -8.38 -1.33
N ASN A 10 -5.46 -7.39 -2.21
CA ASN A 10 -5.35 -7.56 -3.66
C ASN A 10 -3.92 -7.30 -4.12
N ALA A 11 -3.27 -8.33 -4.67
CA ALA A 11 -1.97 -8.22 -5.32
C ALA A 11 -2.11 -8.45 -6.82
N PHE A 12 -1.70 -7.47 -7.62
CA PHE A 12 -1.66 -7.56 -9.07
C PHE A 12 -0.22 -7.76 -9.53
N ARG A 13 0.02 -8.87 -10.24
CA ARG A 13 1.29 -9.17 -10.90
C ARG A 13 1.18 -8.87 -12.38
N PHE A 14 2.13 -8.09 -12.90
CA PHE A 14 2.17 -7.81 -14.32
C PHE A 14 2.50 -9.09 -15.12
N PRO A 15 1.68 -9.45 -16.14
CA PRO A 15 1.94 -10.63 -16.98
C PRO A 15 3.24 -10.51 -17.77
N ILE A 16 3.55 -9.32 -18.26
CA ILE A 16 4.74 -9.03 -19.08
C ILE A 16 5.51 -7.89 -18.44
N LEU A 17 6.83 -8.08 -18.37
CA LEU A 17 7.74 -7.07 -17.86
C LEU A 17 7.99 -5.99 -18.92
N PRO A 18 8.08 -4.71 -18.53
CA PRO A 18 8.50 -3.66 -19.43
C PRO A 18 9.95 -3.90 -19.89
N PRO A 19 10.33 -3.42 -21.09
CA PRO A 19 11.70 -3.57 -21.59
C PRO A 19 12.72 -2.81 -20.74
N SER A 20 12.32 -1.70 -20.13
CA SER A 20 13.13 -0.90 -19.20
C SER A 20 12.22 -0.18 -18.20
N PHE A 21 12.79 0.29 -17.11
CA PHE A 21 12.12 1.16 -16.15
C PHE A 21 13.08 2.26 -15.69
N GLU A 22 12.56 3.47 -15.48
CA GLU A 22 13.32 4.61 -15.00
C GLU A 22 12.59 5.24 -13.81
N ILE A 23 13.34 5.56 -12.74
CA ILE A 23 12.79 6.19 -11.53
C ILE A 23 13.34 7.59 -11.42
N ASN A 24 12.45 8.56 -11.62
CA ASN A 24 12.78 9.97 -11.58
C ASN A 24 12.53 10.50 -10.17
N GLY A 25 13.58 10.81 -9.44
CA GLY A 25 13.51 11.51 -8.15
C GLY A 25 14.18 12.87 -8.27
N ASN A 26 13.42 13.95 -8.11
CA ASN A 26 14.00 15.29 -8.04
C ASN A 26 14.22 15.70 -6.58
N ALA A 27 15.19 16.57 -6.33
CA ALA A 27 15.35 17.25 -5.05
C ALA A 27 15.19 18.76 -5.27
N THR A 28 14.52 19.44 -4.34
CA THR A 28 14.43 20.89 -4.36
C THR A 28 15.69 21.45 -3.72
N ILE A 29 16.49 22.15 -4.50
CA ILE A 29 17.71 22.83 -4.06
C ILE A 29 17.55 24.30 -4.43
N ASN A 30 17.61 25.16 -3.42
CA ASN A 30 17.53 26.61 -3.59
C ASN A 30 18.95 27.17 -3.55
N THR A 31 19.41 27.76 -4.65
CA THR A 31 20.73 28.41 -4.68
C THR A 31 20.58 29.90 -4.41
N SER A 32 21.38 30.43 -3.48
CA SER A 32 21.43 31.85 -3.17
C SER A 32 22.87 32.34 -3.22
N ASN A 33 23.11 33.45 -3.92
CA ASN A 33 24.40 34.10 -3.98
C ASN A 33 24.59 35.03 -2.77
N ILE A 34 25.69 34.88 -2.06
CA ILE A 34 26.04 35.71 -0.89
C ILE A 34 27.32 36.49 -1.20
N LEU A 35 27.32 37.78 -0.89
CA LEU A 35 28.46 38.67 -1.12
C LEU A 35 29.73 38.13 -0.45
N SER A 36 30.82 38.06 -1.22
CA SER A 36 32.14 37.52 -0.83
C SER A 36 32.24 36.01 -0.59
N ILE A 37 31.13 35.27 -0.46
CA ILE A 37 31.12 33.82 -0.23
C ILE A 37 30.80 33.05 -1.52
N GLY A 38 30.07 33.66 -2.46
CA GLY A 38 29.65 33.04 -3.71
C GLY A 38 28.31 32.31 -3.57
N ASP A 39 28.08 31.30 -4.40
CA ASP A 39 26.82 30.56 -4.44
C ASP A 39 26.74 29.53 -3.32
N ILE A 40 25.69 29.60 -2.50
CA ILE A 40 25.35 28.59 -1.49
C ILE A 40 24.08 27.87 -1.92
N ALA A 41 24.10 26.53 -1.86
CA ALA A 41 22.95 25.68 -2.10
C ALA A 41 22.27 25.28 -0.79
N VAL A 42 21.00 25.64 -0.62
CA VAL A 42 20.13 25.27 0.51
C VAL A 42 19.22 24.12 0.08
N PHE A 43 19.30 23.00 0.79
CA PHE A 43 18.46 21.82 0.51
C PHE A 43 17.04 21.99 1.05
N GLY A 44 16.05 21.99 0.14
CA GLY A 44 14.62 22.15 0.43
C GLY A 44 13.85 20.83 0.56
N GLY A 45 14.52 19.68 0.46
CA GLY A 45 13.91 18.37 0.56
C GLY A 45 13.89 17.59 -0.76
N VAL A 46 13.55 16.31 -0.65
CA VAL A 46 13.35 15.44 -1.82
C VAL A 46 11.92 15.56 -2.34
N GLY A 47 11.80 15.75 -3.65
CA GLY A 47 10.56 15.63 -4.40
C GLY A 47 10.00 14.21 -4.38
N LEU A 48 8.87 14.03 -5.05
CA LEU A 48 8.19 12.74 -5.13
C LEU A 48 8.76 11.96 -6.31
N LYS A 49 9.11 10.69 -6.09
CA LYS A 49 9.54 9.83 -7.19
C LYS A 49 8.40 9.63 -8.19
N ASN A 50 8.75 9.61 -9.47
CA ASN A 50 7.84 9.28 -10.56
C ASN A 50 8.42 8.10 -11.34
N ILE A 51 7.56 7.20 -11.80
CA ILE A 51 7.93 6.08 -12.67
C ILE A 51 6.88 5.93 -13.77
N GLU A 52 7.35 5.70 -14.98
CA GLU A 52 6.52 5.40 -16.14
C GLU A 52 6.85 3.98 -16.62
N ILE A 53 5.81 3.19 -16.82
CA ILE A 53 5.91 1.78 -17.21
C ILE A 53 5.13 1.57 -18.50
N THR A 54 5.82 1.05 -19.50
CA THR A 54 5.21 0.66 -20.78
C THR A 54 5.25 -0.86 -20.92
N SER A 55 4.08 -1.49 -21.02
CA SER A 55 4.00 -2.95 -21.17
C SER A 55 2.70 -3.35 -21.88
N LEU A 56 2.42 -4.65 -21.91
CA LEU A 56 1.31 -5.27 -22.64
C LEU A 56 0.53 -6.21 -21.71
N PHE A 57 -0.79 -6.17 -21.83
CA PHE A 57 -1.69 -7.20 -21.29
C PHE A 57 -2.02 -8.21 -22.38
N PRO A 58 -1.55 -9.46 -22.25
CA PRO A 58 -1.71 -10.46 -23.27
C PRO A 58 -3.12 -11.09 -23.25
N SER A 59 -3.72 -11.28 -24.42
CA SER A 59 -4.96 -12.03 -24.58
C SER A 59 -4.73 -13.55 -24.68
N GLN A 60 -3.51 -13.96 -25.01
CA GLN A 60 -3.10 -15.36 -25.15
C GLN A 60 -1.76 -15.60 -24.47
N GLU A 61 -1.46 -16.85 -24.12
CA GLU A 61 -0.21 -17.18 -23.45
C GLU A 61 0.97 -17.13 -24.42
N TYR A 62 1.86 -16.17 -24.20
CA TYR A 62 3.10 -16.02 -24.96
C TYR A 62 4.30 -16.56 -24.17
N SER A 63 5.36 -16.96 -24.87
CA SER A 63 6.59 -17.45 -24.23
C SER A 63 7.29 -16.41 -23.34
N PHE A 64 7.02 -15.12 -23.57
CA PHE A 64 7.56 -14.02 -22.77
C PHE A 64 6.63 -13.60 -21.61
N CYS A 65 5.53 -14.33 -21.37
CA CYS A 65 4.72 -14.15 -20.18
C CYS A 65 5.45 -14.69 -18.94
N ASN A 66 5.36 -13.96 -17.84
CA ASN A 66 6.02 -14.29 -16.58
C ASN A 66 5.27 -15.36 -15.75
N TYR A 67 3.99 -15.58 -16.06
CA TYR A 67 3.15 -16.61 -15.46
C TYR A 67 1.97 -16.98 -16.39
N ASN A 68 1.37 -18.14 -16.11
CA ASN A 68 0.23 -18.66 -16.86
C ASN A 68 -1.08 -18.41 -16.08
N GLY A 69 -2.22 -18.38 -16.78
CA GLY A 69 -3.52 -18.12 -16.16
C GLY A 69 -3.72 -16.69 -15.67
N PHE A 70 -3.18 -15.70 -16.38
CA PHE A 70 -3.44 -14.29 -16.10
C PHE A 70 -4.89 -13.87 -16.42
N PRO A 71 -5.42 -12.84 -15.75
CA PRO A 71 -6.74 -12.29 -16.06
C PRO A 71 -6.80 -11.73 -17.49
N LYS A 72 -8.01 -11.62 -18.05
CA LYS A 72 -8.19 -11.07 -19.40
C LYS A 72 -7.67 -9.63 -19.46
N PRO A 73 -7.17 -9.17 -20.63
CA PRO A 73 -6.61 -7.83 -20.78
C PRO A 73 -7.51 -6.70 -20.27
N TYR A 74 -8.78 -6.70 -20.66
CA TYR A 74 -9.73 -5.67 -20.24
C TYR A 74 -10.11 -5.75 -18.76
N ASP A 75 -10.04 -6.93 -18.13
CA ASP A 75 -10.26 -7.06 -16.68
C ASP A 75 -9.11 -6.39 -15.91
N CYS A 76 -7.87 -6.55 -16.39
CA CYS A 76 -6.70 -5.84 -15.85
C CYS A 76 -6.85 -4.32 -16.01
N VAL A 77 -7.27 -3.86 -17.19
CA VAL A 77 -7.54 -2.43 -17.46
C VAL A 77 -8.60 -1.89 -16.50
N ASN A 78 -9.72 -2.60 -16.33
CA ASN A 78 -10.80 -2.20 -15.42
C ASN A 78 -10.34 -2.14 -13.96
N LEU A 79 -9.49 -3.08 -13.54
CA LEU A 79 -8.92 -3.12 -12.19
C LEU A 79 -8.02 -1.90 -11.93
N ILE A 80 -7.12 -1.58 -12.86
CA ILE A 80 -6.21 -0.44 -12.75
C ILE A 80 -7.01 0.88 -12.81
N GLN A 81 -7.99 0.97 -13.71
CA GLN A 81 -8.89 2.13 -13.78
C GLN A 81 -9.71 2.29 -12.50
N GLY A 82 -10.18 1.19 -11.90
CA GLY A 82 -10.87 1.21 -10.60
C GLY A 82 -9.96 1.77 -9.51
N TRP A 83 -8.72 1.32 -9.46
CA TRP A 83 -7.72 1.84 -8.53
C TRP A 83 -7.42 3.33 -8.72
N MET A 84 -7.33 3.76 -9.97
CA MET A 84 -7.13 5.17 -10.33
C MET A 84 -8.34 6.03 -9.91
N LYS A 85 -9.58 5.59 -10.21
CA LYS A 85 -10.81 6.31 -9.87
C LYS A 85 -11.04 6.45 -8.37
N GLU A 86 -10.75 5.40 -7.61
CA GLU A 86 -10.87 5.42 -6.15
C GLU A 86 -9.67 6.09 -5.46
N GLY A 87 -8.58 6.34 -6.20
CA GLY A 87 -7.34 6.96 -5.73
C GLY A 87 -6.64 6.14 -4.65
N PHE A 88 -6.69 4.81 -4.74
CA PHE A 88 -6.07 3.97 -3.73
C PHE A 88 -4.56 4.17 -3.63
N ILE A 89 -4.05 4.11 -2.40
CA ILE A 89 -2.61 4.06 -2.16
C ILE A 89 -2.16 2.62 -2.44
N LEU A 90 -1.35 2.47 -3.47
CA LEU A 90 -0.80 1.19 -3.92
C LEU A 90 0.65 1.07 -3.49
N ARG A 91 1.10 -0.15 -3.22
CA ARG A 91 2.52 -0.43 -3.01
C ARG A 91 3.10 -1.02 -4.29
N PHE A 92 4.07 -0.32 -4.87
CA PHE A 92 4.78 -0.75 -6.06
C PHE A 92 6.08 -1.46 -5.67
N ILE A 93 6.28 -2.66 -6.20
CA ILE A 93 7.41 -3.53 -5.86
C ILE A 93 7.97 -4.14 -7.13
N ILE A 94 9.29 -4.03 -7.31
CA ILE A 94 10.04 -4.76 -8.33
C ILE A 94 10.98 -5.74 -7.62
N THR A 95 10.76 -7.04 -7.79
CA THR A 95 11.63 -8.06 -7.19
C THR A 95 13.01 -8.02 -7.83
N GLU A 96 14.04 -8.43 -7.08
CA GLU A 96 15.47 -8.35 -7.47
C GLU A 96 16.05 -6.93 -7.52
N THR A 97 15.28 -5.89 -7.17
CA THR A 97 15.76 -4.51 -7.08
C THR A 97 15.44 -3.88 -5.72
N ASN A 98 15.97 -2.68 -5.46
CA ASN A 98 15.67 -1.89 -4.26
C ASN A 98 14.37 -1.06 -4.39
N VAL A 99 13.57 -1.31 -5.43
CA VAL A 99 12.36 -0.53 -5.73
C VAL A 99 11.18 -1.08 -4.94
N ASN A 100 10.82 -0.38 -3.88
CA ASN A 100 9.68 -0.72 -3.04
C ASN A 100 9.14 0.54 -2.34
N PHE A 101 8.07 1.14 -2.87
CA PHE A 101 7.50 2.38 -2.31
C PHE A 101 5.97 2.47 -2.49
N GLU A 102 5.33 3.31 -1.68
CA GLU A 102 3.90 3.63 -1.80
C GLU A 102 3.69 4.64 -2.93
N CYS A 103 2.69 4.43 -3.77
CA CYS A 103 2.41 5.23 -4.94
C CYS A 103 0.90 5.36 -5.19
N ILE A 104 0.55 6.31 -6.04
CA ILE A 104 -0.77 6.48 -6.63
C ILE A 104 -0.63 6.45 -8.15
N ILE A 105 -1.69 6.05 -8.83
CA ILE A 105 -1.75 6.10 -10.29
C ILE A 105 -2.00 7.55 -10.70
N ALA A 106 -1.04 8.16 -11.39
CA ALA A 106 -1.15 9.52 -11.90
C ALA A 106 -1.86 9.54 -13.25
N ASP A 107 -1.49 8.61 -14.13
CA ASP A 107 -2.07 8.49 -15.46
C ASP A 107 -2.03 7.05 -15.95
N PHE A 108 -3.01 6.66 -16.76
CA PHE A 108 -3.10 5.32 -17.33
C PHE A 108 -3.74 5.36 -18.72
N ASN A 109 -2.90 5.18 -19.74
CA ASN A 109 -3.30 5.15 -21.14
C ASN A 109 -3.19 3.72 -21.67
N TYR A 110 -4.15 3.30 -22.49
CA TYR A 110 -4.15 1.98 -23.10
C TYR A 110 -4.66 2.04 -24.55
N LYS A 111 -4.18 1.11 -25.38
CA LYS A 111 -4.56 0.97 -26.79
C LYS A 111 -4.52 -0.49 -27.20
N GLU A 112 -5.37 -0.85 -28.16
CA GLU A 112 -5.29 -2.12 -28.87
C GLU A 112 -4.62 -1.88 -30.22
N GLN A 113 -3.78 -2.82 -30.67
CA GLN A 113 -3.18 -2.80 -32.00
C GLN A 113 -3.43 -4.15 -32.68
N ASP A 114 -3.56 -4.11 -34.01
CA ASP A 114 -3.52 -5.28 -34.89
C ASP A 114 -4.62 -6.34 -34.67
N CYS A 115 -5.75 -5.97 -34.05
CA CYS A 115 -6.85 -6.89 -33.71
C CYS A 115 -6.40 -8.11 -32.88
N SER A 116 -5.21 -8.06 -32.27
CA SER A 116 -4.62 -9.14 -31.47
C SER A 116 -5.37 -9.34 -30.15
N ARG A 117 -6.24 -8.38 -29.77
CA ARG A 117 -6.88 -8.24 -28.44
C ARG A 117 -5.88 -8.04 -27.30
N ASP A 118 -4.60 -7.91 -27.63
CA ASP A 118 -3.57 -7.50 -26.70
C ASP A 118 -3.67 -6.00 -26.46
N VAL A 119 -3.60 -5.62 -25.19
CA VAL A 119 -3.73 -4.23 -24.79
C VAL A 119 -2.37 -3.69 -24.38
N TYR A 120 -1.83 -2.79 -25.18
CA TYR A 120 -0.65 -2.02 -24.84
C TYR A 120 -1.04 -0.92 -23.87
N PHE A 121 -0.25 -0.71 -22.82
CA PHE A 121 -0.53 0.33 -21.85
C PHE A 121 0.73 1.11 -21.45
N THR A 122 0.49 2.36 -21.07
CA THR A 122 1.45 3.25 -20.41
C THR A 122 0.86 3.63 -19.06
N LEU A 123 1.58 3.27 -17.99
CA LEU A 123 1.17 3.52 -16.61
C LEU A 123 2.17 4.45 -15.93
N SER A 124 1.69 5.60 -15.48
CA SER A 124 2.48 6.59 -14.74
C SER A 124 2.11 6.54 -13.26
N LEU A 125 3.08 6.19 -12.41
CA LEU A 125 2.90 6.11 -10.97
C LEU A 125 3.71 7.21 -10.28
N LYS A 126 3.08 7.87 -9.32
CA LYS A 126 3.71 8.91 -8.50
C LYS A 126 3.80 8.46 -7.05
N GLU A 127 4.96 8.65 -6.43
CA GLU A 127 5.19 8.33 -5.03
C GLU A 127 4.18 9.05 -4.12
N TYR A 128 3.61 8.29 -3.20
CA TYR A 128 2.72 8.78 -2.18
C TYR A 128 3.51 8.91 -0.88
N ARG A 129 3.61 10.14 -0.36
CA ARG A 129 4.21 10.42 0.95
C ARG A 129 3.11 10.73 1.95
N ARG A 130 2.95 9.87 2.96
CA ARG A 130 2.01 10.11 4.06
C ARG A 130 2.41 11.38 4.81
N ILE A 131 1.43 12.24 5.07
CA ILE A 131 1.61 13.39 5.96
C ILE A 131 1.70 12.83 7.38
N GLN A 132 2.89 12.88 7.97
CA GLN A 132 3.06 12.60 9.40
C GLN A 132 2.76 13.88 10.16
N ILE A 133 1.57 13.96 10.75
CA ILE A 133 1.26 15.01 11.72
C ILE A 133 1.96 14.61 13.01
N SER A 134 3.03 15.29 13.36
CA SER A 134 3.58 15.23 14.72
C SER A 134 2.46 15.66 15.66
N LYS A 135 1.93 14.72 16.45
CA LYS A 135 1.06 15.08 17.58
C LYS A 135 1.91 15.91 18.53
N VAL A 136 1.74 17.23 18.47
CA VAL A 136 2.23 18.11 19.54
C VAL A 136 1.51 17.65 20.80
N ASN A 137 2.24 17.20 21.81
CA ASN A 137 1.70 17.01 23.15
C ASN A 137 1.32 18.39 23.67
N ILE A 138 0.11 18.84 23.32
CA ILE A 138 -0.54 19.92 24.04
C ILE A 138 -0.99 19.27 25.35
N ASN A 139 -0.10 19.29 26.35
CA ASN A 139 -0.54 19.22 27.72
C ASN A 139 -1.38 20.47 27.94
N ASN A 140 -2.69 20.33 27.83
CA ASN A 140 -3.66 21.14 28.56
C ASN A 140 -5.01 20.43 28.47
N ASP A 141 -5.56 20.15 29.64
CA ASP A 141 -6.95 19.84 29.84
C ASP A 141 -7.80 20.85 29.06
N GLU A 142 -8.48 20.38 28.01
CA GLU A 142 -9.85 20.76 27.66
C GLU A 142 -10.29 20.03 26.38
N LYS A 143 -11.50 19.48 26.44
CA LYS A 143 -12.17 18.76 25.36
C LYS A 143 -12.24 19.64 24.11
N LEU A 144 -11.54 19.23 23.05
CA LEU A 144 -11.86 19.65 21.69
C LEU A 144 -12.18 18.41 20.86
N SER A 145 -13.47 18.21 20.62
CA SER A 145 -13.99 17.24 19.66
C SER A 145 -13.38 17.52 18.29
N SER A 146 -12.47 16.65 17.86
CA SER A 146 -11.81 16.77 16.57
C SER A 146 -12.80 16.42 15.47
N GLU A 147 -13.31 17.44 14.79
CA GLU A 147 -13.99 17.28 13.51
C GLU A 147 -13.03 16.59 12.53
N LYS A 148 -13.43 15.42 12.05
CA LYS A 148 -12.76 14.73 10.95
C LYS A 148 -13.03 15.51 9.67
N ASN A 149 -12.03 16.21 9.14
CA ASN A 149 -12.05 16.68 7.76
C ASN A 149 -10.72 16.45 7.01
N VAL A 150 -10.67 15.24 6.38
CA VAL A 150 -10.14 14.87 5.03
C VAL A 150 -8.60 14.81 4.80
N PRO A 151 -8.04 13.83 4.03
CA PRO A 151 -8.26 13.66 2.59
C PRO A 151 -8.99 12.37 2.13
N LEU A 152 -9.43 12.45 0.87
CA LEU A 152 -10.50 11.72 0.20
C LEU A 152 -10.03 10.45 -0.53
N THR A 153 -9.13 9.67 0.04
CA THR A 153 -8.63 8.45 -0.62
C THR A 153 -8.51 7.31 0.37
N LYS A 154 -9.18 6.19 0.03
CA LYS A 154 -9.23 4.99 0.86
C LYS A 154 -7.79 4.51 1.06
N GLY A 155 -7.31 4.68 2.28
CA GLY A 155 -5.98 4.24 2.66
C GLY A 155 -5.85 2.72 2.57
N PHE A 156 -4.61 2.26 2.64
CA PHE A 156 -4.25 0.86 2.87
C PHE A 156 -4.74 0.46 4.27
N ASP A 157 -6.03 0.12 4.36
CA ASP A 157 -6.69 -0.27 5.59
C ASP A 157 -6.41 -1.77 5.78
N THR A 158 -5.28 -2.09 6.43
CA THR A 158 -5.15 -3.41 7.06
C THR A 158 -6.20 -3.44 8.17
N LYS A 159 -7.43 -3.80 7.82
CA LYS A 159 -8.52 -4.01 8.78
C LYS A 159 -8.12 -5.18 9.67
N GLN A 160 -7.33 -4.90 10.70
CA GLN A 160 -7.02 -5.85 11.75
C GLN A 160 -8.36 -6.28 12.34
N LYS A 161 -8.65 -7.58 12.23
CA LYS A 161 -9.85 -8.14 12.82
C LYS A 161 -9.73 -7.98 14.34
N THR A 162 -10.77 -7.45 14.96
CA THR A 162 -10.83 -7.31 16.40
C THR A 162 -12.01 -8.10 16.95
N HIS A 163 -11.86 -8.63 18.16
CA HIS A 163 -12.90 -9.35 18.87
C HIS A 163 -13.10 -8.75 20.25
N LYS A 164 -14.37 -8.45 20.57
CA LYS A 164 -14.77 -8.02 21.90
C LYS A 164 -15.06 -9.25 22.76
N VAL A 165 -14.24 -9.45 23.79
CA VAL A 165 -14.37 -10.55 24.75
C VAL A 165 -15.69 -10.41 25.50
N VAL A 166 -16.47 -11.49 25.52
CA VAL A 166 -17.70 -11.62 26.32
C VAL A 166 -17.44 -12.53 27.51
N GLU A 167 -18.29 -12.46 28.53
CA GLU A 167 -18.23 -13.34 29.69
C GLU A 167 -18.27 -14.82 29.27
N GLY A 168 -17.29 -15.61 29.74
CA GLY A 168 -17.14 -17.04 29.41
C GLY A 168 -16.26 -17.35 28.19
N ASP A 169 -15.72 -16.33 27.51
CA ASP A 169 -14.70 -16.51 26.48
C ASP A 169 -13.35 -16.91 27.09
N THR A 170 -12.59 -17.68 26.32
CA THR A 170 -11.18 -17.97 26.58
C THR A 170 -10.38 -17.75 25.30
N LEU A 171 -9.09 -17.46 25.39
CA LEU A 171 -8.24 -17.30 24.20
C LEU A 171 -8.32 -18.51 23.26
N PHE A 172 -8.46 -19.71 23.84
CA PHE A 172 -8.68 -20.96 23.09
C PHE A 172 -10.01 -20.96 22.32
N LYS A 173 -11.12 -20.56 22.94
CA LYS A 173 -12.43 -20.48 22.27
C LYS A 173 -12.42 -19.42 21.17
N ILE A 174 -11.77 -18.27 21.41
CA ILE A 174 -11.60 -17.21 20.41
C ILE A 174 -10.75 -17.73 19.24
N ALA A 175 -9.61 -18.36 19.51
CA ALA A 175 -8.76 -18.95 18.47
C ALA A 175 -9.51 -20.01 17.65
N LYS A 176 -10.27 -20.90 18.31
CA LYS A 176 -11.10 -21.89 17.63
C LYS A 176 -12.17 -21.24 16.75
N LYS A 177 -12.76 -20.12 17.19
CA LYS A 177 -13.77 -19.38 16.43
C LYS A 177 -13.21 -18.70 15.18
N TYR A 178 -12.01 -18.12 15.26
CA TYR A 178 -11.43 -17.31 14.18
C TYR A 178 -10.46 -18.07 13.27
N TYR A 179 -9.70 -19.02 13.82
CA TYR A 179 -8.72 -19.82 13.08
C TYR A 179 -9.15 -21.29 12.89
N GLY A 180 -10.30 -21.71 13.44
CA GLY A 180 -10.74 -23.10 13.43
C GLY A 180 -9.94 -24.02 14.37
N ASN A 181 -8.77 -23.57 14.85
CA ASN A 181 -7.87 -24.31 15.74
C ASN A 181 -7.66 -23.51 17.04
N GLY A 182 -8.03 -24.13 18.17
CA GLY A 182 -7.89 -23.54 19.49
C GLY A 182 -6.43 -23.41 19.96
N ASP A 183 -5.52 -24.25 19.46
CA ASP A 183 -4.10 -24.22 19.81
C ASP A 183 -3.38 -22.95 19.34
N LEU A 184 -4.00 -22.21 18.41
CA LEU A 184 -3.50 -20.92 17.91
C LEU A 184 -3.78 -19.74 18.85
N TRP A 185 -4.26 -19.99 20.07
CA TRP A 185 -4.47 -18.98 21.10
C TRP A 185 -3.20 -18.18 21.43
N GLN A 186 -2.02 -18.79 21.28
CA GLN A 186 -0.73 -18.14 21.49
C GLN A 186 -0.52 -16.95 20.56
N LYS A 187 -0.99 -17.02 19.30
CA LYS A 187 -0.87 -15.89 18.35
C LYS A 187 -1.69 -14.68 18.78
N ILE A 188 -2.88 -14.92 19.34
CA ILE A 188 -3.74 -13.86 19.89
C ILE A 188 -3.08 -13.26 21.13
N TYR A 189 -2.49 -14.09 22.00
CA TYR A 189 -1.76 -13.61 23.16
C TYR A 189 -0.57 -12.73 22.76
N GLU A 190 0.25 -13.19 21.81
CA GLU A 190 1.41 -12.44 21.33
C GLU A 190 1.05 -11.08 20.73
N ALA A 191 -0.03 -11.02 19.95
CA ALA A 191 -0.54 -9.78 19.36
C ALA A 191 -1.16 -8.81 20.37
N ASN A 192 -1.47 -9.26 21.59
CA ASN A 192 -2.14 -8.47 22.63
C ASN A 192 -1.39 -8.46 23.97
N LYS A 193 -0.07 -8.72 23.96
CA LYS A 193 0.78 -8.76 25.18
C LYS A 193 0.65 -7.49 26.03
N ASP A 194 0.40 -6.35 25.41
CA ASP A 194 0.22 -5.06 26.10
C ASP A 194 -1.03 -5.05 27.01
N LYS A 195 -2.07 -5.82 26.65
CA LYS A 195 -3.34 -5.90 27.40
C LYS A 195 -3.42 -7.16 28.27
N ILE A 196 -2.86 -8.28 27.80
CA ILE A 196 -2.94 -9.57 28.50
C ILE A 196 -1.63 -9.81 29.24
N LYS A 197 -1.60 -9.49 30.54
CA LYS A 197 -0.43 -9.75 31.41
C LYS A 197 -0.27 -11.22 31.83
N SER A 198 -1.33 -12.00 31.73
CA SER A 198 -1.31 -13.44 32.05
C SER A 198 -2.21 -14.20 31.08
N PRO A 199 -1.72 -15.25 30.41
CA PRO A 199 -2.46 -15.99 29.37
C PRO A 199 -3.86 -16.49 29.79
N ASN A 200 -4.03 -16.80 31.08
CA ASN A 200 -5.27 -17.36 31.62
C ASN A 200 -6.29 -16.29 32.06
N ILE A 201 -5.96 -15.01 31.97
CA ILE A 201 -6.82 -13.92 32.44
C ILE A 201 -7.18 -13.01 31.27
N ILE A 202 -8.41 -13.15 30.79
CA ILE A 202 -9.04 -12.17 29.90
C ILE A 202 -10.32 -11.65 30.55
N GLN A 203 -10.55 -10.35 30.48
CA GLN A 203 -11.71 -9.71 31.10
C GLN A 203 -12.79 -9.38 30.07
N ASN A 204 -14.04 -9.45 30.51
CA ASN A 204 -15.20 -9.05 29.72
C ASN A 204 -15.05 -7.59 29.25
N GLY A 205 -15.33 -7.33 27.97
CA GLY A 205 -15.25 -6.02 27.34
C GLY A 205 -13.90 -5.68 26.69
N TRP A 206 -12.89 -6.53 26.82
CA TRP A 206 -11.61 -6.32 26.13
C TRP A 206 -11.73 -6.45 24.62
N ILE A 207 -11.08 -5.56 23.89
CA ILE A 207 -10.96 -5.64 22.42
C ILE A 207 -9.58 -6.21 22.11
N LEU A 208 -9.57 -7.47 21.67
CA LEU A 208 -8.37 -8.20 21.26
C LEU A 208 -8.19 -8.13 19.75
N ILE A 209 -6.94 -7.93 19.33
CA ILE A 209 -6.50 -7.98 17.95
C ILE A 209 -6.35 -9.44 17.54
N ILE A 210 -6.90 -9.80 16.38
CA ILE A 210 -6.80 -11.11 15.77
C ILE A 210 -5.96 -10.97 14.50
N PRO A 211 -4.69 -11.42 14.54
CA PRO A 211 -3.80 -11.46 13.38
C PRO A 211 -4.36 -12.23 12.18
#